data_AF-A0A938FQC6-F1
#
_entry.id   AF-A0A938FQC6-F1
#
_cell.length_a   1.000
_cell.length_b   1.000
_cell.length_c   1.000
_cell.angle_alpha   90.00
_cell.angle_beta   90.00
_cell.angle_gamma   90.00
#
_symmetry.space_group_name_H-M   'P 1'
#
loop_
_entity.id
_entity.type
_entity.pdbx_description
1 polymer ?
#
loop_
_entity_poly.entity_id
_entity_poly.type
_entity_poly.pdbx_seq_one_letter_code
_entity_poly.pdbx_strand_id
1 'polypeptide(L)'
;MLLLNSLRKLGIGYRISLGILTFGTASLFSFQTSGFQDGPILCLFRNSTGLPCPFCGTTRSIGSILQGDFGSAVELNPLGFLVIAGAVFMFLTPERLISVNQRVATKWWQLSQREQIFFVLVSLCLIWSLNLPRMV
;
A
#
# COMPACT_ATOMS: atom_id res chain seq x y z
N MET A 1 -0.40 9.43 -16.26
CA MET A 1 0.73 9.67 -17.20
C MET A 1 1.39 11.05 -17.00
N LEU A 2 0.61 12.14 -16.89
CA LEU A 2 1.14 13.51 -16.73
C LEU A 2 2.00 13.72 -15.48
N LEU A 3 1.55 13.25 -14.31
CA LEU A 3 2.29 13.32 -13.04
C LEU A 3 3.64 12.60 -13.10
N LEU A 4 3.68 11.39 -13.67
CA LEU A 4 4.91 10.61 -13.82
C LEU A 4 5.92 11.28 -14.77
N ASN A 5 5.44 11.86 -15.87
CA ASN A 5 6.29 12.62 -16.78
C ASN A 5 6.81 13.92 -16.15
N SER A 6 6.02 14.55 -15.27
CA SER A 6 6.46 15.70 -14.49
C SER A 6 7.56 15.30 -13.48
N LEU A 7 7.33 14.23 -12.71
CA LEU A 7 8.31 13.70 -11.74
C LEU A 7 9.64 13.30 -12.38
N ARG A 8 9.62 12.76 -13.60
CA ARG A 8 10.83 12.41 -14.37
C ARG A 8 11.70 13.61 -14.77
N LYS A 9 11.10 14.80 -14.92
CA LYS A 9 11.81 16.03 -15.30
C LYS A 9 12.45 16.72 -14.10
N LEU A 10 12.09 16.31 -12.88
CA LEU A 10 12.55 16.92 -11.63
C LEU A 10 13.84 16.25 -11.16
N GLY A 11 14.81 17.06 -10.71
CA GLY A 11 16.04 16.56 -10.09
C GLY A 11 15.76 15.80 -8.79
N ILE A 12 16.65 14.88 -8.42
CA ILE A 12 16.47 14.03 -7.22
C ILE A 12 16.30 14.86 -5.93
N GLY A 13 17.00 15.98 -5.79
CA GLY A 13 16.84 16.89 -4.65
C GLY A 13 15.44 17.45 -4.52
N TYR A 14 14.82 17.89 -5.62
CA TYR A 14 13.44 18.39 -5.60
C TYR A 14 12.44 17.30 -5.19
N ARG A 15 12.69 16.07 -5.63
CA ARG A 15 11.83 14.92 -5.34
C ARG A 15 11.91 14.50 -3.88
N ILE A 16 13.10 14.58 -3.29
CA ILE A 16 13.30 14.40 -1.85
C ILE A 16 12.54 15.49 -1.09
N SER A 17 12.71 16.78 -1.44
CA SER A 17 12.01 17.88 -0.77
C SER A 17 10.49 17.73 -0.84
N LEU A 18 9.94 17.41 -2.03
CA LEU A 18 8.51 17.16 -2.20
C LEU A 18 8.04 15.93 -1.39
N GLY A 19 8.86 14.88 -1.34
CA GLY A 19 8.60 13.70 -0.52
C GLY A 19 8.51 14.02 0.97
N ILE A 20 9.46 14.81 1.49
CA ILE A 20 9.47 15.27 2.89
C ILE A 20 8.22 16.11 3.18
N LEU A 21 7.89 17.06 2.31
CA LEU A 21 6.69 17.89 2.46
C LEU A 21 5.42 17.04 2.47
N THR A 22 5.30 16.08 1.55
CA THR A 22 4.13 15.19 1.46
C THR A 22 4.03 14.28 2.68
N PHE A 23 5.14 13.74 3.16
CA PHE A 23 5.17 12.92 4.37
C PHE A 23 4.80 13.74 5.61
N GLY A 24 5.35 14.95 5.74
CA GLY A 24 5.05 15.86 6.86
C GLY A 24 3.57 16.22 6.91
N THR A 25 2.98 16.62 5.79
CA THR A 25 1.54 16.95 5.72
C THR A 25 0.66 15.73 5.98
N ALA A 26 1.01 14.56 5.43
CA ALA A 26 0.29 13.32 5.69
C ALA A 26 0.37 12.89 7.16
N SER A 27 1.52 13.10 7.81
CA SER A 27 1.72 12.78 9.23
C SER A 27 0.86 13.69 10.12
N LEU A 28 0.87 15.00 9.86
CA LEU A 28 0.01 15.95 10.58
C LEU A 28 -1.48 15.59 10.43
N PHE A 29 -1.91 15.26 9.21
CA PHE A 29 -3.28 14.81 8.96
C PHE A 29 -3.60 13.49 9.67
N SER A 30 -2.65 12.56 9.72
CA SER A 30 -2.80 11.29 10.46
C SER A 30 -3.03 11.55 11.95
N PHE A 31 -2.25 12.43 12.58
CA PHE A 31 -2.47 12.81 13.99
C PHE A 31 -3.83 13.46 14.20
N GLN A 32 -4.26 14.35 13.30
CA GLN A 32 -5.57 15.02 13.39
C GLN A 32 -6.75 14.04 13.30
N THR A 33 -6.58 12.94 12.58
CA THR A 33 -7.62 11.93 12.32
C THR A 33 -7.43 10.64 13.13
N SER A 34 -6.57 10.68 14.16
CA SER A 34 -6.16 9.51 14.96
C SER A 34 -5.75 8.30 14.10
N GLY A 35 -5.24 8.51 12.89
CA GLY A 35 -4.85 7.44 11.97
C GLY A 35 -6.03 6.64 11.43
N PHE A 36 -7.21 7.26 11.39
CA PHE A 36 -8.49 6.64 11.01
C PHE A 36 -8.91 5.48 11.94
N GLN A 37 -8.43 5.46 13.17
CA GLN A 37 -8.71 4.38 14.12
C GLN A 37 -10.16 4.44 14.63
N ASP A 38 -10.68 5.65 14.83
CA ASP A 38 -11.99 5.88 15.46
C ASP A 38 -13.18 5.88 14.47
N GLY A 39 -12.91 5.57 13.20
CA GLY A 39 -13.92 5.56 12.14
C GLY A 39 -14.72 4.25 12.04
N PRO A 40 -15.91 4.27 11.39
CA PRO A 40 -16.68 3.06 11.16
C PRO A 40 -15.96 2.10 10.22
N ILE A 41 -16.26 0.80 10.35
CA ILE A 41 -15.78 -0.21 9.41
C ILE A 41 -16.55 -0.06 8.09
N LEU A 42 -15.88 0.46 7.06
CA LEU A 42 -16.45 0.64 5.71
C LEU A 42 -16.33 -0.62 4.82
N CYS A 43 -15.65 -1.66 5.28
CA CYS A 43 -15.37 -2.87 4.52
C CYS A 43 -16.64 -3.76 4.46
N LEU A 44 -17.40 -3.74 3.36
CA LEU A 44 -18.64 -4.52 3.21
C LEU A 44 -18.45 -6.02 3.49
N PHE A 45 -17.34 -6.59 3.03
CA PHE A 45 -17.01 -8.00 3.28
C PHE A 45 -16.87 -8.32 4.78
N ARG A 46 -16.23 -7.43 5.56
CA ARG A 46 -16.09 -7.60 7.01
C ARG A 46 -17.42 -7.42 7.72
N ASN A 47 -18.25 -6.48 7.26
CA ASN A 47 -19.57 -6.26 7.85
C ASN A 47 -20.54 -7.41 7.55
N SER A 48 -20.43 -8.07 6.39
CA SER A 48 -21.32 -9.19 6.02
C SER A 48 -20.85 -10.55 6.55
N THR A 49 -19.53 -10.80 6.58
CA THR A 49 -18.99 -12.12 6.94
C THR A 49 -18.37 -12.18 8.33
N GLY A 50 -18.10 -11.03 8.96
CA GLY A 50 -17.29 -10.94 10.17
C GLY A 50 -15.78 -11.10 9.94
N LEU A 51 -15.36 -11.57 8.76
CA LEU A 51 -13.95 -11.81 8.43
C LEU A 51 -13.32 -10.58 7.75
N PRO A 52 -12.08 -10.19 8.08
CA PRO A 52 -11.34 -9.21 7.32
C PRO A 52 -10.99 -9.79 5.95
N CYS A 53 -11.24 -9.02 4.89
CA CYS A 53 -10.64 -9.31 3.58
C CYS A 53 -9.13 -9.00 3.64
N PRO A 54 -8.33 -9.49 2.69
CA PRO A 54 -6.87 -9.28 2.68
C PRO A 54 -6.42 -7.80 2.76
N PHE A 55 -7.30 -6.87 2.37
CA PHE A 55 -7.02 -5.44 2.33
C PHE A 55 -7.63 -4.63 3.48
N CYS A 56 -8.59 -5.20 4.25
CA CYS A 56 -9.23 -4.43 5.33
C CYS A 56 -8.13 -4.03 6.35
N GLY A 57 -8.15 -2.77 6.81
CA GLY A 57 -7.15 -2.26 7.77
C GLY A 57 -5.93 -1.58 7.16
N THR A 58 -5.68 -1.71 5.85
CA THR A 58 -4.52 -1.08 5.18
C THR A 58 -4.44 0.43 5.41
N THR A 59 -5.56 1.15 5.31
CA THR A 59 -5.59 2.61 5.55
C THR A 59 -5.19 2.99 6.97
N ARG A 60 -5.65 2.22 7.97
CA ARG A 60 -5.30 2.45 9.39
C ARG A 60 -3.85 2.08 9.67
N SER A 61 -3.36 1.00 9.04
CA SER A 61 -1.93 0.67 9.07
C SER A 61 -1.07 1.81 8.52
N ILE A 62 -1.44 2.40 7.39
CA ILE A 62 -0.78 3.59 6.84
C ILE A 62 -0.84 4.76 7.84
N GLY A 63 -1.99 4.98 8.48
CA GLY A 63 -2.16 5.98 9.54
C GLY A 63 -1.13 5.80 10.67
N SER A 64 -1.00 4.58 11.19
CA SER A 64 -0.02 4.21 12.23
C SER A 64 1.42 4.37 11.74
N ILE A 65 1.75 4.00 10.50
CA ILE A 65 3.08 4.23 9.91
C ILE A 65 3.42 5.72 9.89
N LEU A 66 2.47 6.57 9.49
CA LEU A 66 2.64 8.03 9.46
C LEU A 66 2.80 8.66 10.84
N GLN A 67 2.32 7.99 11.89
CA GLN A 67 2.50 8.41 13.29
C GLN A 67 3.79 7.83 13.91
N GLY A 68 4.49 6.95 13.20
CA GLY A 68 5.66 6.23 13.70
C GLY A 68 5.34 5.00 14.56
N ASP A 69 4.07 4.60 14.66
CA ASP A 69 3.63 3.41 15.38
C ASP A 69 3.66 2.18 14.44
N PHE A 70 4.85 1.63 14.26
CA PHE A 70 5.05 0.47 13.39
C PHE A 70 4.47 -0.83 13.97
N GLY A 71 4.34 -0.94 15.30
CA GLY A 71 3.75 -2.10 15.97
C GLY A 71 2.28 -2.23 15.59
N SER A 72 1.50 -1.19 15.86
CA SER A 72 0.09 -1.13 15.48
C SER A 72 -0.09 -1.24 13.96
N ALA A 73 0.83 -0.71 13.16
CA ALA A 73 0.75 -0.84 11.71
C ALA A 73 0.80 -2.31 11.22
N VAL A 74 1.68 -3.13 11.82
CA VAL A 74 1.76 -4.58 11.51
C VAL A 74 0.52 -5.32 12.01
N GLU A 75 0.03 -4.96 13.20
CA GLU A 75 -1.18 -5.53 13.79
C GLU A 75 -2.43 -5.25 12.94
N LEU A 76 -2.53 -4.03 12.40
CA LEU A 76 -3.68 -3.62 11.59
C LEU A 76 -3.69 -4.30 10.22
N ASN A 77 -2.60 -4.16 9.45
CA ASN A 77 -2.40 -4.86 8.18
C ASN A 77 -0.97 -4.62 7.64
N PRO A 78 -0.12 -5.65 7.50
CA PRO A 78 1.25 -5.48 7.02
C PRO A 78 1.35 -4.96 5.58
N LEU A 79 0.27 -5.05 4.78
CA LEU A 79 0.23 -4.43 3.46
C LEU A 79 0.47 -2.92 3.50
N GLY A 80 0.18 -2.24 4.62
CA GLY A 80 0.46 -0.80 4.77
C GLY A 80 1.92 -0.46 4.47
N PHE A 81 2.86 -1.31 4.90
CA PHE A 81 4.29 -1.13 4.61
C PHE A 81 4.61 -1.30 3.12
N LEU A 82 3.99 -2.28 2.44
CA LEU A 82 4.18 -2.47 1.01
C LEU A 82 3.65 -1.27 0.21
N VAL A 83 2.51 -0.72 0.63
CA VAL A 83 1.93 0.48 -0.01
C VAL A 83 2.84 1.69 0.19
N ILE A 84 3.32 1.94 1.41
CA ILE A 84 4.24 3.05 1.69
C ILE A 84 5.57 2.88 0.95
N ALA A 85 6.15 1.68 0.96
CA ALA A 85 7.38 1.40 0.22
C ALA A 85 7.19 1.66 -1.28
N GLY A 86 6.09 1.16 -1.87
CA GLY A 86 5.73 1.42 -3.26
C GLY A 86 5.60 2.90 -3.58
N ALA A 87 4.93 3.68 -2.71
CA ALA A 87 4.81 5.13 -2.85
C ALA A 87 6.18 5.83 -2.80
N VAL A 88 7.04 5.47 -1.84
CA VAL A 88 8.40 6.02 -1.73
C VAL A 88 9.23 5.70 -2.97
N PHE A 89 9.24 4.45 -3.44
CA PHE A 89 9.93 4.06 -4.68
C PHE A 89 9.38 4.78 -5.91
N MET A 90 8.07 5.00 -5.97
CA MET A 90 7.42 5.77 -7.04
C MET A 90 7.87 7.22 -7.03
N PHE A 91 7.95 7.86 -5.86
CA PHE A 91 8.43 9.24 -5.73
C PHE A 91 9.93 9.39 -6.00
N LEU A 92 10.76 8.47 -5.50
CA LEU A 92 12.22 8.52 -5.56
C LEU A 92 12.85 7.87 -6.79
N THR A 93 12.15 6.98 -7.49
CA THR A 93 12.61 6.37 -8.75
C THR A 93 11.45 5.87 -9.66
N PRO A 94 10.56 6.75 -10.19
CA PRO A 94 9.42 6.34 -11.01
C PRO A 94 9.87 5.64 -12.29
N GLU A 95 10.99 6.05 -12.89
CA GLU A 95 11.56 5.37 -14.06
C GLU A 95 11.88 3.90 -13.79
N ARG A 96 12.45 3.59 -12.61
CA ARG A 96 12.74 2.21 -12.22
C ARG A 96 11.44 1.46 -11.95
N LEU A 97 10.54 2.04 -11.17
CA LEU A 97 9.26 1.41 -10.85
C LEU A 97 8.44 1.11 -12.13
N ILE A 98 8.37 2.05 -13.07
CA ILE A 98 7.70 1.87 -14.36
C ILE A 98 8.38 0.74 -15.15
N SER A 99 9.72 0.72 -15.21
CA SER A 99 10.44 -0.33 -15.95
C SER A 99 10.22 -1.73 -15.36
N VAL A 100 10.18 -1.84 -14.03
CA VAL A 100 9.86 -3.09 -13.33
C VAL A 100 8.42 -3.48 -13.60
N ASN A 101 7.48 -2.55 -13.47
CA ASN A 101 6.07 -2.78 -13.74
C ASN A 101 5.84 -3.24 -15.19
N GLN A 102 6.49 -2.61 -16.17
CA GLN A 102 6.42 -3.01 -17.57
C GLN A 102 6.94 -4.43 -17.78
N ARG A 103 8.09 -4.79 -17.19
CA ARG A 103 8.67 -6.15 -17.28
C ARG A 103 7.79 -7.20 -16.61
N VAL A 104 7.22 -6.88 -15.45
CA VAL A 104 6.32 -7.78 -14.72
C VAL A 104 5.02 -7.96 -15.52
N ALA A 105 4.45 -6.87 -16.04
CA ALA A 105 3.24 -6.92 -16.85
C ALA A 105 3.44 -7.71 -18.14
N THR A 106 4.55 -7.51 -18.86
CA THR A 106 4.80 -8.28 -20.09
C THR A 106 4.97 -9.78 -19.80
N LYS A 107 5.69 -10.14 -18.73
CA LYS A 107 5.78 -11.54 -18.29
C LYS A 107 4.43 -12.11 -17.85
N TRP A 108 3.62 -11.33 -17.13
CA TRP A 108 2.30 -11.78 -16.67
C TRP A 108 1.37 -12.06 -17.85
N TRP A 109 1.38 -11.21 -18.88
CA TRP A 109 0.58 -11.40 -20.09
C TRP A 109 1.05 -12.58 -20.95
N GLN A 110 2.25 -13.12 -20.71
CA GLN A 110 2.74 -14.35 -21.34
C GLN A 110 2.27 -15.62 -20.62
N LEU A 111 1.83 -15.52 -19.36
CA LEU A 111 1.32 -16.67 -18.60
C LEU A 111 -0.05 -17.09 -19.13
N SER A 112 -0.32 -18.39 -19.09
CA SER A 112 -1.66 -18.91 -19.38
C SER A 112 -2.68 -18.42 -18.34
N GLN A 113 -3.96 -18.36 -18.71
CA GLN A 113 -5.02 -17.95 -17.77
C GLN A 113 -5.02 -18.79 -16.47
N ARG A 114 -4.68 -20.08 -16.57
CA ARG A 114 -4.59 -20.98 -15.40
C ARG A 114 -3.47 -20.58 -14.45
N GLU A 115 -2.30 -20.25 -14.97
CA GLU A 115 -1.17 -19.78 -14.17
C GLU A 115 -1.45 -18.41 -13.55
N GLN A 116 -2.06 -17.49 -14.31
CA GLN A 116 -2.46 -16.18 -13.78
C GLN A 116 -3.43 -16.34 -12.61
N ILE A 117 -4.49 -17.15 -12.77
CA ILE A 117 -5.46 -17.46 -11.70
C ILE A 117 -4.75 -18.08 -10.51
N PHE A 118 -3.86 -19.04 -10.73
CA PHE A 118 -3.09 -19.68 -9.67
C PHE A 118 -2.29 -18.66 -8.85
N PHE A 119 -1.52 -17.78 -9.50
CA PHE A 119 -0.73 -16.76 -8.80
C PHE A 119 -1.60 -15.75 -8.05
N VAL A 120 -2.74 -15.33 -8.62
CA VAL A 120 -3.68 -14.44 -7.92
C VAL A 120 -4.24 -15.13 -6.68
N LEU A 121 -4.71 -16.38 -6.80
CA LEU A 121 -5.27 -17.12 -5.66
C LEU A 121 -4.22 -17.35 -4.57
N VAL A 122 -3.00 -17.75 -4.92
CA VAL A 122 -1.90 -17.92 -3.97
C VAL A 122 -1.59 -16.60 -3.26
N SER A 123 -1.52 -15.48 -4.00
CA SER A 123 -1.26 -14.16 -3.41
C SER A 123 -2.38 -13.75 -2.46
N LEU A 124 -3.64 -13.94 -2.86
CA LEU A 124 -4.79 -13.65 -2.00
C LEU A 124 -4.79 -14.53 -0.76
N CYS A 125 -4.56 -15.84 -0.89
CA CYS A 125 -4.48 -16.77 0.24
C CYS A 125 -3.33 -16.42 1.19
N LEU A 126 -2.17 -16.04 0.68
CA LEU A 126 -1.03 -15.62 1.48
C LEU A 126 -1.31 -14.32 2.24
N ILE A 127 -1.84 -13.30 1.56
CA ILE A 127 -2.18 -12.03 2.20
C ILE A 127 -3.29 -12.26 3.24
N TRP A 128 -4.26 -13.11 2.92
CA TRP A 128 -5.35 -13.39 3.84
C TRP A 128 -4.89 -14.21 5.04
N SER A 129 -4.00 -15.19 4.87
CA SER A 129 -3.39 -15.96 5.97
C SER A 129 -2.51 -15.11 6.87
N LEU A 130 -1.86 -14.08 6.32
CA LEU A 130 -1.18 -13.09 7.16
C LEU A 130 -2.17 -12.34 8.03
N ASN A 131 -3.37 -12.00 7.53
CA ASN A 131 -4.38 -11.21 8.25
C ASN A 131 -5.23 -12.05 9.24
N LEU A 132 -5.42 -13.34 8.98
CA LEU A 132 -6.27 -14.24 9.78
C LEU A 132 -5.89 -14.32 11.28
N PRO A 133 -4.60 -14.46 11.66
CA PRO A 133 -4.20 -14.53 13.07
C PRO A 133 -4.44 -13.26 13.89
N ARG A 134 -4.75 -12.13 13.25
CA ARG A 134 -4.90 -10.81 13.91
C ARG A 134 -6.36 -10.50 14.27
N MET A 135 -7.18 -11.54 14.39
CA MET A 135 -8.62 -11.47 14.69
C MET A 135 -8.97 -11.85 16.14
N VAL A 136 -8.02 -12.34 16.93
CA VAL A 136 -8.23 -12.73 18.34
C VAL A 136 -7.75 -11.62 19.26
#